data_AF-A0A7G1I5Y9-F1
#
_entry.id   AF-A0A7G1I5Y9-F1
#
_cell.length_a   1.000
_cell.length_b   1.000
_cell.length_c   1.000
_cell.angle_alpha   90.00
_cell.angle_beta   90.00
_cell.angle_gamma   90.00
#
_symmetry.space_group_name_H-M   'P 1'
#
loop_
_entity.id
_entity.type
_entity.pdbx_description
1 polymer ?
#
loop_
_entity_poly.entity_id
_entity_poly.type
_entity_poly.pdbx_seq_one_letter_code
_entity_poly.pdbx_strand_id
1 'polypeptide(L)'
;MLSESRGSACRNLSGTEGGTEEGEKLILDYGALAPEINSGRMYSGPGSTSMLTAAAAWEALAAGLESTARAYCVVISQLQGESWSGSASAAMGSAVAPYLAWATATGAQAEQAASGARAAAAAYEAAFAATVPPAW
;
A
#
# COMPACT_ATOMS: atom_id res chain seq x y z
N MET A 1 -4.31 -41.37 -0.56
CA MET A 1 -3.69 -40.56 -1.62
C MET A 1 -4.79 -39.77 -2.32
N LEU A 2 -5.21 -38.65 -1.74
CA LEU A 2 -6.16 -37.69 -2.32
C LEU A 2 -5.68 -36.29 -1.88
N SER A 3 -4.59 -35.86 -2.51
CA SER A 3 -4.11 -34.48 -2.47
C SER A 3 -4.74 -33.71 -3.63
N GLU A 4 -4.94 -32.41 -3.44
CA GLU A 4 -5.28 -31.39 -4.46
C GLU A 4 -6.68 -31.46 -5.10
N SER A 5 -7.64 -30.71 -4.54
CA SER A 5 -8.76 -30.20 -5.36
C SER A 5 -9.44 -28.92 -4.84
N ARG A 6 -8.77 -28.09 -4.03
CA ARG A 6 -9.38 -26.84 -3.51
C ARG A 6 -8.39 -25.69 -3.56
N GLY A 7 -8.27 -25.07 -4.74
CA GLY A 7 -7.46 -23.87 -4.95
C GLY A 7 -7.64 -23.21 -6.32
N SER A 8 -8.21 -23.91 -7.31
CA SER A 8 -8.42 -23.37 -8.67
C SER A 8 -9.60 -22.40 -8.83
N ALA A 9 -10.26 -21.99 -7.75
CA ALA A 9 -11.50 -21.20 -7.82
C ALA A 9 -11.31 -19.66 -7.78
N CYS A 10 -10.07 -19.16 -7.92
CA CYS A 10 -9.81 -17.70 -7.85
C CYS A 10 -9.12 -17.13 -9.09
N ARG A 11 -9.13 -17.83 -10.24
CA ARG A 11 -8.51 -17.36 -11.47
C ARG A 11 -9.48 -17.39 -12.64
N ASN A 12 -9.93 -16.20 -13.04
CA ASN A 12 -9.98 -15.68 -14.43
C ASN A 12 -11.15 -14.70 -14.57
N LEU A 13 -10.89 -13.51 -15.12
CA LEU A 13 -11.67 -12.81 -16.17
C LEU A 13 -11.20 -11.35 -16.33
N SER A 14 -10.36 -11.11 -17.33
CA SER A 14 -10.20 -9.86 -18.09
C SER A 14 -9.13 -10.16 -19.15
N GLY A 15 -9.44 -10.39 -20.43
CA GLY A 15 -10.25 -9.56 -21.30
C GLY A 15 -9.28 -8.90 -22.28
N THR A 16 -9.19 -9.45 -23.49
CA THR A 16 -8.29 -9.03 -24.57
C THR A 16 -8.94 -7.95 -25.45
N GLU A 17 -8.43 -6.72 -25.40
CA GLU A 17 -8.57 -5.67 -26.44
C GLU A 17 -7.29 -4.81 -26.32
N GLY A 18 -6.47 -4.51 -27.33
CA GLY A 18 -6.78 -4.32 -28.75
C GLY A 18 -6.98 -2.83 -29.05
N GLY A 19 -5.93 -2.01 -28.92
CA GLY A 19 -6.00 -0.59 -29.29
C GLY A 19 -4.72 0.19 -29.00
N THR A 20 -3.92 0.43 -30.03
CA THR A 20 -2.87 1.47 -30.04
C THR A 20 -3.54 2.84 -29.95
N GLU A 21 -3.67 3.37 -28.74
CA GLU A 21 -3.85 4.79 -28.50
C GLU A 21 -2.62 5.31 -27.77
N GLU A 22 -1.59 5.69 -28.53
CA GLU A 22 -0.65 6.70 -28.06
C GLU A 22 -1.38 8.04 -28.02
N GLY A 23 -2.25 8.20 -27.01
CA GLY A 23 -2.57 9.54 -26.53
C GLY A 23 -1.24 10.16 -26.12
N GLU A 24 -0.89 11.28 -26.75
CA GLU A 24 0.31 12.07 -26.48
C GLU A 24 0.50 12.18 -24.96
N LYS A 25 1.37 11.31 -24.43
CA LYS A 25 1.75 11.35 -23.03
C LYS A 25 2.42 12.70 -22.90
N LEU A 26 1.75 13.66 -22.26
CA LEU A 26 2.36 14.92 -21.87
C LEU A 26 3.51 14.58 -20.92
N ILE A 27 4.68 14.33 -21.49
CA ILE A 27 5.91 14.07 -20.77
C ILE A 27 6.36 15.43 -20.30
N LEU A 28 6.47 15.57 -18.98
CA LEU A 28 7.02 16.76 -18.36
C LEU A 28 8.51 16.85 -18.75
N ASP A 29 8.86 17.77 -19.65
CA ASP A 29 10.25 18.01 -20.07
C ASP A 29 10.87 19.14 -19.23
N TYR A 30 11.62 18.76 -18.20
CA TYR A 30 12.37 19.70 -17.37
C TYR A 30 13.62 20.25 -18.08
N GLY A 31 14.10 19.61 -19.15
CA GLY A 31 15.27 20.04 -19.93
C GLY A 31 14.98 21.23 -20.83
N ALA A 32 13.71 21.44 -21.20
CA ALA A 32 13.26 22.62 -21.93
C ALA A 32 13.19 23.90 -21.06
N LEU A 33 13.32 23.79 -19.73
CA LEU A 33 13.30 24.92 -18.81
C LEU A 33 14.71 25.39 -18.44
N ALA A 34 14.88 26.71 -18.31
CA ALA A 34 16.12 27.29 -17.81
C ALA A 34 16.41 26.84 -16.35
N PRO A 35 17.69 26.71 -15.96
CA PRO A 35 18.08 26.20 -14.65
C PRO A 35 17.54 27.05 -13.48
N GLU A 36 17.31 28.34 -13.67
CA GLU A 36 16.73 29.24 -12.66
C GLU A 36 15.31 28.81 -12.28
N ILE A 37 14.54 28.31 -13.24
CA ILE A 37 13.16 27.85 -13.03
C ILE A 37 13.16 26.53 -12.27
N ASN A 38 13.97 25.57 -12.71
CA ASN A 38 14.05 24.26 -12.07
C ASN A 38 14.62 24.37 -10.64
N SER A 39 15.69 25.14 -10.47
CA SER A 39 16.31 25.37 -9.16
C SER A 39 15.40 26.18 -8.25
N GLY A 40 14.79 27.26 -8.76
CA GLY A 40 13.83 28.05 -7.98
C GLY A 40 12.67 27.20 -7.44
N ARG A 41 12.12 26.28 -8.25
CA ARG A 41 11.07 25.35 -7.82
C ARG A 41 11.56 24.37 -6.76
N MET A 42 12.77 23.81 -6.92
CA MET A 42 13.33 22.83 -5.98
C MET A 42 13.57 23.42 -4.59
N TYR A 43 14.02 24.68 -4.51
CA TYR A 43 14.43 25.34 -3.27
C TYR A 43 13.32 26.11 -2.54
N SER A 44 12.11 26.23 -3.09
CA SER A 44 11.01 27.03 -2.51
C SER A 44 9.96 26.22 -1.72
N GLY A 45 10.20 24.93 -1.48
CA GLY A 45 9.23 24.00 -0.89
C GLY A 45 9.47 23.65 0.58
N PRO A 46 8.49 22.98 1.24
CA PRO A 46 8.57 22.59 2.66
C PRO A 46 9.47 21.37 2.94
N GLY A 47 10.13 20.80 1.93
CA GLY A 47 10.97 19.60 2.06
C GLY A 47 10.18 18.28 2.15
N SER A 48 10.89 17.18 2.42
CA SER A 48 10.34 15.81 2.41
C SER A 48 9.75 15.33 3.74
N THR A 49 9.84 16.12 4.81
CA THR A 49 9.45 15.70 6.18
C THR A 49 7.99 15.23 6.28
N SER A 50 7.07 15.90 5.58
CA SER A 50 5.66 15.48 5.56
C SER A 50 5.47 14.10 4.94
N MET A 51 6.29 13.74 3.95
CA MET A 51 6.26 12.43 3.31
C MET A 51 6.82 11.34 4.24
N LEU A 52 7.87 11.63 5.01
CA LEU A 52 8.36 10.72 6.05
C LEU A 52 7.34 10.52 7.18
N THR A 53 6.63 11.59 7.54
CA THR A 53 5.53 11.52 8.52
C THR A 53 4.39 10.64 8.00
N ALA A 54 4.02 10.79 6.72
CA ALA A 54 3.04 9.93 6.08
C ALA A 54 3.50 8.45 6.06
N ALA A 55 4.78 8.18 5.80
CA ALA A 55 5.32 6.83 5.85
C ALA A 55 5.12 6.19 7.23
N ALA A 56 5.47 6.91 8.31
CA ALA A 56 5.28 6.41 9.67
C ALA A 56 3.80 6.17 10.01
N ALA A 57 2.89 7.04 9.55
CA ALA A 57 1.45 6.85 9.75
C ALA A 57 0.92 5.59 9.05
N TRP A 58 1.38 5.32 7.81
CA TRP A 58 1.03 4.10 7.08
C TRP A 58 1.54 2.84 7.75
N GLU A 59 2.75 2.86 8.33
CA GLU A 59 3.27 1.73 9.12
C GLU A 59 2.47 1.49 10.39
N ALA A 60 2.10 2.55 11.11
CA ALA A 60 1.26 2.43 12.29
C ALA A 60 -0.10 1.82 11.94
N LEU A 61 -0.68 2.19 10.80
CA LEU A 61 -1.91 1.58 10.31
C LEU A 61 -1.72 0.10 9.96
N ALA A 62 -0.63 -0.27 9.27
CA ALA A 62 -0.32 -1.66 8.94
C ALA A 62 -0.21 -2.52 10.21
N ALA A 63 0.58 -2.06 11.19
CA ALA A 63 0.74 -2.73 12.47
C ALA A 63 -0.59 -2.84 13.24
N GLY A 64 -1.41 -1.77 13.20
CA GLY A 64 -2.75 -1.76 13.81
C GLY A 64 -3.67 -2.81 13.19
N LEU A 65 -3.72 -2.91 11.86
CA LEU A 65 -4.52 -3.91 11.14
C LEU A 65 -4.06 -5.34 11.41
N GLU A 66 -2.74 -5.59 11.42
CA GLU A 66 -2.18 -6.90 11.74
C GLU A 66 -2.51 -7.31 13.19
N SER A 67 -2.29 -6.41 14.14
CA SER A 67 -2.60 -6.66 15.55
C SER A 67 -4.08 -6.96 15.78
N THR A 68 -4.96 -6.24 15.08
CA THR A 68 -6.42 -6.45 15.13
C THR A 68 -6.78 -7.82 14.56
N ALA A 69 -6.26 -8.17 13.38
CA ALA A 69 -6.52 -9.47 12.77
C ALA A 69 -6.09 -10.64 13.70
N ARG A 70 -4.91 -10.53 14.32
CA ARG A 70 -4.42 -11.51 15.30
C ARG A 70 -5.32 -11.60 16.54
N ALA A 71 -5.75 -10.46 17.08
CA ALA A 71 -6.64 -10.42 18.25
C ALA A 71 -7.98 -11.10 17.97
N TYR A 72 -8.57 -10.85 16.80
CA TYR A 72 -9.80 -11.53 16.38
C TYR A 72 -9.61 -13.05 16.27
N CYS A 73 -8.52 -13.51 15.63
CA CYS A 73 -8.21 -14.94 15.55
C CYS A 73 -8.13 -15.58 16.94
N VAL A 74 -7.44 -14.95 17.89
CA VAL A 74 -7.33 -15.43 19.28
C VAL A 74 -8.71 -15.54 19.92
N VAL A 75 -9.54 -14.49 19.86
CA VAL A 75 -10.87 -14.48 20.48
C VAL A 75 -11.77 -15.56 19.89
N ILE A 76 -11.76 -15.74 18.57
CA ILE A 76 -12.55 -16.77 17.89
C ILE A 76 -12.10 -18.17 18.30
N SER A 77 -10.79 -18.42 18.35
CA SER A 77 -10.25 -19.72 18.78
C SER A 77 -10.61 -20.05 20.23
N GLN A 78 -10.55 -19.07 21.14
CA GLN A 78 -10.93 -19.25 22.54
C GLN A 78 -12.43 -19.58 22.68
N LEU A 79 -13.30 -18.80 22.01
CA LEU A 79 -14.75 -19.04 22.00
C LEU A 79 -15.11 -20.44 21.49
N GLN A 80 -14.42 -20.92 20.45
CA GLN A 80 -14.63 -22.25 19.87
C GLN A 80 -14.12 -23.39 20.77
N GLY A 81 -13.10 -23.14 21.61
CA GLY A 81 -12.45 -24.15 22.44
C GLY A 81 -13.08 -24.36 23.83
N GLU A 82 -13.74 -23.34 24.40
CA GLU A 82 -14.10 -23.35 25.84
C GLU A 82 -15.50 -23.89 26.16
N SER A 83 -16.49 -23.77 25.28
CA SER A 83 -17.81 -24.44 25.44
C SER A 83 -18.75 -24.29 24.25
N TRP A 84 -18.50 -23.31 23.38
CA TRP A 84 -19.36 -23.02 22.23
C TRP A 84 -18.83 -23.72 20.97
N SER A 85 -19.04 -25.03 20.92
CA SER A 85 -18.67 -25.88 19.79
C SER A 85 -19.93 -26.38 19.07
N GLY A 86 -20.11 -26.06 17.79
CA GLY A 86 -21.27 -26.48 17.00
C GLY A 86 -21.45 -25.69 15.70
N SER A 87 -22.49 -25.99 14.93
CA SER A 87 -22.77 -25.34 13.63
C SER A 87 -22.90 -23.82 13.73
N ALA A 88 -23.49 -23.30 14.82
CA ALA A 88 -23.60 -21.87 15.07
C ALA A 88 -22.23 -21.19 15.29
N SER A 89 -21.32 -21.85 16.00
CA SER A 89 -19.95 -21.36 16.25
C SER A 89 -19.12 -21.36 14.97
N ALA A 90 -19.26 -22.41 14.15
CA ALA A 90 -18.65 -22.48 12.83
C ALA A 90 -19.19 -21.38 11.88
N ALA A 91 -20.50 -21.10 11.92
CA ALA A 91 -21.11 -20.02 11.15
C ALA A 91 -20.54 -18.66 11.56
N MET A 92 -20.38 -18.38 12.86
CA MET A 92 -19.75 -17.14 13.32
C MET A 92 -18.29 -17.00 12.84
N GLY A 93 -17.51 -18.08 12.92
CA GLY A 93 -16.14 -18.12 12.40
C GLY A 93 -16.07 -17.84 10.89
N SER A 94 -17.04 -18.32 10.11
CA SER A 94 -17.10 -18.00 8.68
C SER A 94 -17.50 -16.55 8.40
N ALA A 95 -18.34 -15.94 9.25
CA ALA A 95 -18.85 -14.59 9.04
C ALA A 95 -17.76 -13.51 9.18
N VAL A 96 -16.73 -13.74 10.00
CA VAL A 96 -15.63 -12.78 10.21
C VAL A 96 -14.50 -12.93 9.19
N ALA A 97 -14.44 -14.04 8.45
CA ALA A 97 -13.38 -14.33 7.50
C ALA A 97 -13.17 -13.22 6.43
N PRO A 98 -14.22 -12.60 5.85
CA PRO A 98 -14.04 -11.50 4.90
C PRO A 98 -13.36 -10.27 5.52
N TYR A 99 -13.66 -9.97 6.79
CA TYR A 99 -13.03 -8.85 7.51
C TYR A 99 -11.54 -9.11 7.75
N LEU A 100 -11.18 -10.33 8.18
CA LEU A 100 -9.78 -10.71 8.39
C LEU A 100 -8.98 -10.70 7.08
N ALA A 101 -9.59 -11.16 5.99
CA ALA A 101 -9.00 -11.10 4.66
C ALA A 101 -8.74 -9.65 4.22
N TRP A 102 -9.73 -8.78 4.40
CA TRP A 102 -9.58 -7.35 4.14
C TRP A 102 -8.50 -6.71 5.02
N ALA A 103 -8.52 -6.93 6.34
CA ALA A 103 -7.56 -6.33 7.26
C ALA A 103 -6.11 -6.71 6.92
N THR A 104 -5.89 -7.99 6.58
CA THR A 104 -4.57 -8.49 6.17
C THR A 104 -4.12 -7.87 4.84
N ALA A 105 -5.00 -7.84 3.83
CA ALA A 105 -4.68 -7.28 2.52
C ALA A 105 -4.46 -5.75 2.57
N THR A 106 -5.23 -5.04 3.39
CA THR A 106 -5.06 -3.59 3.58
C THR A 106 -3.82 -3.28 4.40
N GLY A 107 -3.46 -4.11 5.38
CA GLY A 107 -2.19 -4.00 6.09
C GLY A 107 -1.00 -4.04 5.14
N ALA A 108 -0.96 -5.03 4.24
CA ALA A 108 0.09 -5.13 3.21
C ALA A 108 0.13 -3.93 2.26
N GLN A 109 -1.03 -3.40 1.86
CA GLN A 109 -1.10 -2.18 1.03
C GLN A 109 -0.59 -0.94 1.78
N ALA A 110 -0.85 -0.84 3.09
CA ALA A 110 -0.33 0.24 3.92
C ALA A 110 1.20 0.16 4.04
N GLU A 111 1.81 -1.03 4.16
CA GLU A 111 3.27 -1.18 4.12
C GLU A 111 3.87 -0.74 2.78
N GLN A 112 3.20 -1.08 1.68
CA GLN A 112 3.61 -0.62 0.33
C GLN A 112 3.52 0.90 0.22
N ALA A 113 2.46 1.51 0.74
CA ALA A 113 2.30 2.97 0.76
C ALA A 113 3.39 3.65 1.60
N ALA A 114 3.74 3.09 2.77
CA ALA A 114 4.84 3.58 3.59
C ALA A 114 6.18 3.52 2.83
N SER A 115 6.45 2.41 2.16
CA SER A 115 7.65 2.22 1.34
C SER A 115 7.71 3.21 0.18
N GLY A 116 6.58 3.44 -0.51
CA GLY A 116 6.46 4.42 -1.58
C GLY A 116 6.70 5.85 -1.10
N ALA A 117 6.15 6.22 0.07
CA ALA A 117 6.37 7.53 0.68
C ALA A 117 7.86 7.76 1.01
N ARG A 118 8.55 6.75 1.55
CA ARG A 118 10.01 6.83 1.76
C ARG A 118 10.80 6.96 0.48
N ALA A 119 10.44 6.20 -0.55
CA ALA A 119 11.09 6.27 -1.84
C ALA A 119 10.92 7.67 -2.47
N ALA A 120 9.73 8.26 -2.36
CA ALA A 120 9.46 9.62 -2.82
C ALA A 120 10.28 10.66 -2.05
N ALA A 121 10.36 10.55 -0.72
CA ALA A 121 11.19 11.41 0.11
C ALA A 121 12.67 11.32 -0.30
N ALA A 122 13.20 10.10 -0.45
CA ALA A 122 14.59 9.88 -0.88
C ALA A 122 14.87 10.43 -2.29
N ALA A 123 13.92 10.27 -3.23
CA ALA A 123 14.03 10.83 -4.57
C ALA A 123 14.06 12.38 -4.54
N TYR A 124 13.24 13.01 -3.69
CA TYR A 124 13.26 14.45 -3.49
C TYR A 124 14.63 14.91 -2.96
N GLU A 125 15.14 14.29 -1.90
CA GLU A 125 16.43 14.69 -1.31
C GLU A 125 17.59 14.48 -2.29
N ALA A 126 17.57 13.41 -3.08
CA ALA A 126 18.56 13.18 -4.12
C ALA A 126 18.49 14.25 -5.22
N ALA A 127 17.28 14.61 -5.68
CA ALA A 127 17.09 15.66 -6.66
C ALA A 127 17.50 17.04 -6.12
N PHE A 128 17.16 17.34 -4.87
CA PHE A 128 17.55 18.57 -4.18
C PHE A 128 19.07 18.70 -4.11
N ALA A 129 19.77 17.64 -3.66
CA ALA A 129 21.23 17.61 -3.57
C ALA A 129 21.94 17.73 -4.94
N ALA A 130 21.31 17.23 -6.01
CA ALA A 130 21.84 17.34 -7.37
C ALA A 130 21.50 18.67 -8.06
N THR A 131 20.56 19.45 -7.52
CA THR A 131 20.10 20.70 -8.14
C THR A 131 21.01 21.85 -7.73
N VAL A 132 21.47 22.61 -8.74
CA VAL A 132 22.37 23.75 -8.56
C VAL A 132 21.73 24.78 -7.61
N PRO A 133 22.45 25.24 -6.56
CA PRO A 133 21.95 26.30 -5.69
C PRO A 133 21.70 27.59 -6.48
N PRO A 134 20.53 28.23 -6.31
CA PRO A 134 20.26 29.50 -6.98
C PRO A 134 21.16 30.60 -6.39
N ALA A 135 21.66 31.48 -7.26
CA ALA A 135 22.64 32.53 -6.92
C ALA A 135 22.00 33.89 -6.59
N TRP A 136 20.76 33.90 -6.07
CA TRP A 136 20.00 35.14 -5.86
C TRP A 136 20.67 36.10 -4.88
#